data_AF-K9N4G1-F1
#
_entry.id   AF-K9N4G1-F1
#
_cell.length_a   1.000
_cell.length_b   1.000
_cell.length_c   1.000
_cell.angle_alpha   90.00
_cell.angle_beta   90.00
_cell.angle_gamma   90.00
#
_symmetry.space_group_name_H-M   'P 1'
#
loop_
_entity.id
_entity.type
_entity.pdbx_description
1 polymer ?
#
loop_
_entity_poly.entity_id
_entity_poly.type
_entity_poly.pdbx_seq_one_letter_code
_entity_poly.pdbx_strand_id
1 'polypeptide(L)'
;KQALGEVVKNTNLGEIVLPKDKEIPEASSILESLVKTNATVDTSELEVSNILKNGATVSAKKESKKYSGSINVTFTIKKSDDVVAKKDLSKVNKDNFKFLTNFVFGSDLLEALKTDLELPNLKLDDFQFTVDKLATADKEGKLVIEAKPTSKLITGTVILDIPRLVVKPTEENHNIADAKKLLDETLKNLSILESKMDSNIKNIEKWEANTSDGGVFTEEAKKIKDTSSQVKAKFKEAKTKVEMLIKDKTKLSDEEIKSANKII
;
A
#
# COMPACT_ATOMS: atom_id res chain seq x y z
N LYS A 1 -8.12 -36.08 -41.94
CA LYS A 1 -8.06 -35.22 -40.73
C LYS A 1 -7.55 -36.08 -39.59
N GLN A 2 -6.58 -35.60 -38.82
CA GLN A 2 -6.05 -36.31 -37.67
C GLN A 2 -6.86 -35.95 -36.42
N ALA A 3 -7.11 -36.91 -35.52
CA ALA A 3 -7.81 -36.61 -34.28
C ALA A 3 -6.94 -35.73 -33.38
N LEU A 4 -7.51 -34.70 -32.73
CA LEU A 4 -6.74 -33.80 -31.87
C LEU A 4 -6.02 -34.55 -30.73
N GLY A 5 -6.65 -35.57 -30.15
CA GLY A 5 -6.02 -36.40 -29.10
C GLY A 5 -4.82 -37.22 -29.59
N GLU A 6 -4.64 -37.38 -30.91
CA GLU A 6 -3.45 -38.03 -31.46
C GLU A 6 -2.29 -37.05 -31.66
N VAL A 7 -2.57 -35.77 -31.83
CA VAL A 7 -1.56 -34.71 -32.08
C VAL A 7 -1.14 -34.04 -30.78
N VAL A 8 -2.12 -33.71 -29.93
CA VAL A 8 -1.88 -33.06 -28.64
C VAL A 8 -1.62 -34.15 -27.61
N LYS A 9 -0.33 -34.36 -27.29
CA LYS A 9 0.10 -35.35 -26.30
C LYS A 9 0.15 -34.77 -24.89
N ASN A 10 0.37 -33.46 -24.75
CA ASN A 10 0.36 -32.78 -23.48
C ASN A 10 -0.86 -31.89 -23.34
N THR A 11 -1.80 -32.30 -22.49
CA THR A 11 -3.01 -31.53 -22.18
C THR A 11 -2.84 -30.59 -20.98
N ASN A 12 -1.73 -30.70 -20.24
CA ASN A 12 -1.37 -29.72 -19.21
C ASN A 12 -0.49 -28.64 -19.83
N LEU A 13 -1.05 -27.44 -19.97
CA LEU A 13 -0.40 -26.31 -20.63
C LEU A 13 0.56 -25.56 -19.71
N GLY A 14 0.66 -25.96 -18.44
CA GLY A 14 1.50 -25.31 -17.45
C GLY A 14 0.93 -23.99 -16.95
N GLU A 15 1.81 -23.04 -16.67
CA GLU A 15 1.47 -21.74 -16.09
C GLU A 15 1.11 -20.72 -17.18
N ILE A 16 -0.08 -20.11 -17.07
CA ILE A 16 -0.51 -18.97 -17.89
C ILE A 16 -0.50 -17.72 -17.02
N VAL A 17 0.22 -16.70 -17.50
CA VAL A 17 0.32 -15.41 -16.81
C VAL A 17 -0.84 -14.50 -17.23
N LEU A 18 -1.60 -14.00 -16.26
CA LEU A 18 -2.71 -13.09 -16.49
C LEU A 18 -2.50 -11.73 -15.80
N PRO A 19 -3.01 -10.64 -16.40
CA PRO A 19 -3.18 -9.37 -15.72
C PRO A 19 -3.98 -9.53 -14.40
N LYS A 20 -3.73 -8.64 -13.42
CA LYS A 20 -4.41 -8.70 -12.11
C LYS A 20 -5.93 -8.62 -12.23
N ASP A 21 -6.43 -7.80 -13.13
CA ASP A 21 -7.85 -7.53 -13.41
C ASP A 21 -8.58 -8.65 -14.17
N LYS A 22 -7.84 -9.63 -14.73
CA LYS A 22 -8.42 -10.74 -15.52
C LYS A 22 -8.45 -12.04 -14.73
N GLU A 23 -9.63 -12.60 -14.48
CA GLU A 23 -9.75 -13.87 -13.73
C GLU A 23 -9.59 -15.13 -14.58
N ILE A 24 -9.87 -15.03 -15.88
CA ILE A 24 -9.79 -16.13 -16.84
C ILE A 24 -8.92 -15.74 -18.03
N PRO A 25 -8.18 -16.70 -18.63
CA PRO A 25 -7.36 -16.45 -19.82
C PRO A 25 -8.23 -16.21 -21.05
N GLU A 26 -7.66 -15.56 -22.05
CA GLU A 26 -8.27 -15.44 -23.37
C GLU A 26 -7.90 -16.65 -24.23
N ALA A 27 -8.72 -16.95 -25.25
CA ALA A 27 -8.52 -18.09 -26.15
C ALA A 27 -7.13 -18.09 -26.80
N SER A 28 -6.62 -16.92 -27.17
CA SER A 28 -5.28 -16.72 -27.73
C SER A 28 -4.17 -17.23 -26.79
N SER A 29 -4.22 -16.87 -25.50
CA SER A 29 -3.22 -17.28 -24.50
C SER A 29 -3.22 -18.81 -24.28
N ILE A 30 -4.39 -19.44 -24.37
CA ILE A 30 -4.53 -20.90 -24.30
C ILE A 30 -3.90 -21.56 -25.53
N LEU A 31 -4.18 -21.04 -26.73
CA LEU A 31 -3.60 -21.56 -27.98
C LEU A 31 -2.09 -21.38 -28.05
N GLU A 32 -1.57 -20.24 -27.60
CA GLU A 32 -0.11 -20.03 -27.49
C GLU A 32 0.54 -21.05 -26.54
N SER A 33 -0.09 -21.30 -25.39
CA SER A 33 0.41 -22.26 -24.41
C SER A 33 0.32 -23.70 -24.92
N LEU A 34 -0.73 -24.02 -25.69
CA LEU A 34 -0.88 -25.30 -26.39
C LEU A 34 0.25 -25.56 -27.37
N VAL A 35 0.65 -24.56 -28.18
CA VAL A 35 1.77 -24.67 -29.11
C VAL A 35 3.09 -24.82 -28.36
N LYS A 36 3.30 -24.05 -27.28
CA LYS A 36 4.52 -24.17 -26.46
C LYS A 36 4.72 -25.59 -25.92
N THR A 37 3.64 -26.25 -25.49
CA THR A 37 3.70 -27.62 -24.97
C THR A 37 3.62 -28.70 -26.04
N ASN A 38 3.13 -28.36 -27.24
CA ASN A 38 2.94 -29.28 -28.38
C ASN A 38 3.33 -28.56 -29.69
N ALA A 39 4.63 -28.37 -29.93
CA ALA A 39 5.21 -27.51 -30.97
C ALA A 39 4.75 -27.73 -32.44
N THR A 40 3.95 -28.76 -32.72
CA THR A 40 3.49 -29.14 -34.07
C THR A 40 1.99 -28.91 -34.31
N VAL A 41 1.30 -28.24 -33.39
CA VAL A 41 -0.13 -27.95 -33.49
C VAL A 41 -0.37 -26.65 -34.28
N ASP A 42 -1.12 -26.75 -35.37
CA ASP A 42 -1.55 -25.58 -36.15
C ASP A 42 -2.82 -24.95 -35.53
N THR A 43 -2.65 -23.88 -34.76
CA THR A 43 -3.74 -23.22 -34.03
C THR A 43 -4.72 -22.45 -34.91
N SER A 44 -4.37 -22.17 -36.18
CA SER A 44 -5.28 -21.50 -37.11
C SER A 44 -6.51 -22.35 -37.44
N GLU A 45 -6.40 -23.66 -37.26
CA GLU A 45 -7.42 -24.67 -37.48
C GLU A 45 -8.26 -24.97 -36.22
N LEU A 46 -7.98 -24.29 -35.11
CA LEU A 46 -8.56 -24.59 -33.80
C LEU A 46 -9.39 -23.43 -33.23
N GLU A 47 -10.36 -23.78 -32.41
CA GLU A 47 -11.15 -22.87 -31.60
C GLU A 47 -11.14 -23.31 -30.14
N VAL A 48 -11.33 -22.34 -29.23
CA VAL A 48 -11.35 -22.59 -27.78
C VAL A 48 -12.71 -22.19 -27.23
N SER A 49 -13.31 -23.08 -26.44
CA SER A 49 -14.58 -22.89 -25.77
C SER A 49 -14.50 -23.36 -24.31
N ASN A 50 -15.57 -23.12 -23.52
CA ASN A 50 -15.66 -23.52 -22.12
C ASN A 50 -14.44 -23.10 -21.28
N ILE A 51 -14.00 -21.86 -21.45
CA ILE A 51 -12.82 -21.34 -20.75
C ILE A 51 -13.15 -21.14 -19.27
N LEU A 52 -12.41 -21.82 -18.41
CA LEU A 52 -12.50 -21.77 -16.94
C LEU A 52 -11.16 -21.32 -16.35
N LYS A 53 -11.12 -21.15 -15.02
CA LYS A 53 -9.93 -20.69 -14.29
C LYS A 53 -8.72 -21.64 -14.38
N ASN A 54 -8.94 -22.93 -14.64
CA ASN A 54 -7.89 -23.94 -14.65
C ASN A 54 -8.01 -24.94 -15.82
N GLY A 55 -8.84 -24.61 -16.82
CA GLY A 55 -9.00 -25.47 -17.98
C GLY A 55 -9.87 -24.86 -19.08
N ALA A 56 -9.86 -25.50 -20.24
CA ALA A 56 -10.68 -25.13 -21.39
C ALA A 56 -10.88 -26.34 -22.32
N THR A 57 -11.81 -26.22 -23.27
CA THR A 57 -11.98 -27.17 -24.36
C THR A 57 -11.38 -26.59 -25.64
N VAL A 58 -10.47 -27.33 -26.28
CA VAL A 58 -9.91 -26.99 -27.59
C VAL A 58 -10.50 -27.93 -28.63
N SER A 59 -11.12 -27.37 -29.67
CA SER A 59 -11.80 -28.10 -30.73
C SER A 59 -11.21 -27.78 -32.09
N ALA A 60 -11.25 -28.74 -33.00
CA ALA A 60 -10.99 -28.46 -34.41
C ALA A 60 -12.17 -27.63 -34.95
N LYS A 61 -11.87 -26.55 -35.67
CA LYS A 61 -12.91 -25.76 -36.36
C LYS A 61 -13.71 -26.65 -37.31
N LYS A 62 -14.97 -26.31 -37.53
CA LYS A 62 -15.87 -27.07 -38.42
C LYS A 62 -15.28 -27.26 -39.82
N GLU A 63 -14.65 -26.21 -40.34
CA GLU A 63 -13.98 -26.14 -41.64
C GLU A 63 -12.53 -26.62 -41.63
N SER A 64 -12.01 -27.08 -40.48
CA SER A 64 -10.63 -27.55 -40.37
C SER A 64 -10.34 -28.64 -41.39
N LYS A 65 -9.26 -28.50 -42.16
CA LYS A 65 -8.77 -29.52 -43.10
C LYS A 65 -7.78 -30.47 -42.45
N LYS A 66 -7.14 -30.05 -41.35
CA LYS A 66 -6.08 -30.81 -40.67
C LYS A 66 -6.60 -31.69 -39.55
N TYR A 67 -7.50 -31.18 -38.70
CA TYR A 67 -7.85 -31.81 -37.43
C TYR A 67 -9.34 -32.15 -37.31
N SER A 68 -9.67 -33.07 -36.40
CA SER A 68 -11.05 -33.39 -36.01
C SER A 68 -11.14 -33.71 -34.52
N GLY A 69 -12.34 -33.52 -33.95
CA GLY A 69 -12.62 -33.79 -32.54
C GLY A 69 -12.27 -32.62 -31.62
N SER A 70 -12.26 -32.90 -30.32
CA SER A 70 -12.01 -31.93 -29.25
C SER A 70 -11.23 -32.58 -28.11
N ILE A 71 -10.51 -31.76 -27.35
CA ILE A 71 -9.76 -32.16 -26.17
C ILE A 71 -9.98 -31.17 -25.03
N ASN A 72 -9.88 -31.64 -23.79
CA ASN A 72 -9.83 -30.77 -22.62
C ASN A 72 -8.38 -30.56 -22.21
N VAL A 73 -8.05 -29.31 -21.90
CA VAL A 73 -6.73 -28.89 -21.44
C VAL A 73 -6.81 -28.29 -20.05
N THR A 74 -5.73 -28.40 -19.29
CA THR A 74 -5.59 -27.86 -17.93
C THR A 74 -4.41 -26.90 -17.85
N PHE A 75 -4.49 -25.93 -16.93
CA PHE A 75 -3.42 -24.97 -16.67
C PHE A 75 -3.53 -24.39 -15.27
N THR A 76 -2.45 -23.79 -14.79
CA THR A 76 -2.45 -22.93 -13.60
C THR A 76 -2.40 -21.46 -14.01
N ILE A 77 -2.98 -20.58 -13.19
CA ILE A 77 -2.91 -19.13 -13.40
C ILE A 77 -1.91 -18.54 -12.43
N LYS A 78 -0.97 -17.75 -12.97
CA LYS A 78 -0.17 -16.83 -12.19
C LYS A 78 -0.58 -15.41 -12.55
N LYS A 79 -0.81 -14.57 -11.55
CA LYS A 79 -1.02 -13.15 -11.80
C LYS A 79 0.34 -12.53 -12.13
N SER A 80 0.40 -11.71 -13.17
CA SER A 80 1.58 -10.86 -13.37
C SER A 80 1.77 -10.04 -12.10
N ASP A 81 2.93 -10.18 -11.47
CA ASP A 81 3.41 -9.11 -10.61
C ASP A 81 3.60 -7.94 -11.56
N ASP A 82 2.67 -7.00 -11.52
CA ASP A 82 2.86 -5.74 -12.21
C ASP A 82 4.23 -5.22 -11.79
N VAL A 83 5.13 -5.07 -12.76
CA VAL A 83 6.01 -3.91 -12.71
C VAL A 83 5.06 -2.73 -12.89
N VAL A 84 4.33 -2.36 -11.83
CA VAL A 84 3.62 -1.09 -11.78
C VAL A 84 4.73 -0.09 -12.06
N ALA A 85 4.64 0.62 -13.18
CA ALA A 85 5.62 1.64 -13.49
C ALA A 85 5.66 2.59 -12.29
N LYS A 86 6.80 2.58 -11.57
CA LYS A 86 6.93 3.33 -10.33
C LYS A 86 6.63 4.80 -10.63
N LYS A 87 5.80 5.43 -9.81
CA LYS A 87 5.57 6.86 -9.91
C LYS A 87 6.80 7.58 -9.36
N ASP A 88 7.30 8.54 -10.13
CA ASP A 88 8.49 9.31 -9.76
C ASP A 88 8.08 10.47 -8.87
N LEU A 89 8.59 10.50 -7.63
CA LEU A 89 8.33 11.56 -6.66
C LEU A 89 8.73 12.93 -7.18
N SER A 90 9.73 13.05 -8.06
CA SER A 90 10.14 14.34 -8.61
C SER A 90 9.03 15.05 -9.42
N LYS A 91 7.97 14.32 -9.78
CA LYS A 91 6.83 14.81 -10.57
C LYS A 91 5.62 15.20 -9.72
N VAL A 92 5.68 15.06 -8.40
CA VAL A 92 4.54 15.40 -7.54
C VAL A 92 4.23 16.89 -7.60
N ASN A 93 2.94 17.25 -7.55
CA ASN A 93 2.56 18.65 -7.44
C ASN A 93 2.85 19.16 -6.02
N LYS A 94 3.84 20.04 -5.90
CA LYS A 94 4.28 20.59 -4.61
C LYS A 94 3.19 21.41 -3.91
N ASP A 95 2.25 21.99 -4.65
CA ASP A 95 1.14 22.79 -4.10
C ASP A 95 0.13 21.94 -3.32
N ASN A 96 0.16 20.61 -3.49
CA ASN A 96 -0.65 19.67 -2.71
C ASN A 96 -0.13 19.49 -1.27
N PHE A 97 1.11 19.91 -0.99
CA PHE A 97 1.70 19.86 0.34
C PHE A 97 1.48 21.19 1.05
N LYS A 98 0.27 21.36 1.61
CA LYS A 98 -0.12 22.57 2.32
C LYS A 98 0.33 22.54 3.77
N PHE A 99 0.52 23.73 4.35
CA PHE A 99 0.79 23.93 5.78
C PHE A 99 2.05 23.22 6.30
N LEU A 100 3.10 23.13 5.47
CA LEU A 100 4.37 22.58 5.90
C LEU A 100 4.99 23.45 7.00
N THR A 101 5.45 22.79 8.06
CA THR A 101 6.17 23.43 9.16
C THR A 101 7.48 22.68 9.43
N ASN A 102 8.28 23.17 10.37
CA ASN A 102 9.46 22.43 10.86
C ASN A 102 9.11 21.09 11.52
N PHE A 103 7.84 20.91 11.88
CA PHE A 103 7.30 19.70 12.46
C PHE A 103 6.37 19.04 11.44
N VAL A 104 6.71 17.82 11.03
CA VAL A 104 6.07 17.14 9.89
C VAL A 104 5.65 15.74 10.31
N PHE A 105 4.36 15.45 10.16
CA PHE A 105 3.81 14.13 10.41
C PHE A 105 3.85 13.28 9.14
N GLY A 106 4.37 12.05 9.24
CA GLY A 106 4.45 11.15 8.10
C GLY A 106 3.08 10.83 7.49
N SER A 107 2.02 10.81 8.30
CA SER A 107 0.64 10.59 7.84
C SER A 107 0.18 11.64 6.83
N ASP A 108 0.48 12.91 7.09
CA ASP A 108 0.02 14.01 6.25
C ASP A 108 0.74 13.98 4.90
N LEU A 109 2.05 13.65 4.92
CA LEU A 109 2.82 13.41 3.71
C LEU A 109 2.28 12.22 2.92
N LEU A 110 1.93 11.13 3.61
CA LEU A 110 1.35 9.96 2.97
C LEU A 110 0.03 10.30 2.28
N GLU A 111 -0.88 11.02 2.94
CA GLU A 111 -2.17 11.39 2.36
C GLU A 111 -2.02 12.31 1.14
N ALA A 112 -1.12 13.29 1.21
CA ALA A 112 -0.79 14.14 0.07
C ALA A 112 -0.25 13.34 -1.11
N LEU A 113 0.71 12.44 -0.86
CA LEU A 113 1.29 11.57 -1.90
C LEU A 113 0.27 10.59 -2.50
N LYS A 114 -0.59 10.00 -1.67
CA LYS A 114 -1.66 9.10 -2.14
C LYS A 114 -2.59 9.81 -3.11
N THR A 115 -2.96 11.05 -2.78
CA THR A 115 -3.88 11.86 -3.56
C THR A 115 -3.23 12.29 -4.87
N ASP A 116 -2.03 12.85 -4.80
CA ASP A 116 -1.34 13.41 -5.97
C ASP A 116 -0.88 12.33 -6.97
N LEU A 117 -0.45 11.16 -6.48
CA LEU A 117 0.04 10.07 -7.32
C LEU A 117 -1.03 9.05 -7.69
N GLU A 118 -2.24 9.20 -7.14
CA GLU A 118 -3.36 8.25 -7.27
C GLU A 118 -2.99 6.83 -6.80
N LEU A 119 -2.27 6.74 -5.66
CA LEU A 119 -1.75 5.48 -5.11
C LEU A 119 -2.40 5.14 -3.76
N PRO A 120 -3.69 4.72 -3.70
CA PRO A 120 -4.39 4.49 -2.44
C PRO A 120 -3.73 3.44 -1.52
N ASN A 121 -2.98 2.51 -2.11
CA ASN A 121 -2.24 1.44 -1.45
C ASN A 121 -0.82 1.82 -1.00
N LEU A 122 -0.36 3.05 -1.24
CA LEU A 122 0.92 3.55 -0.74
C LEU A 122 0.97 3.48 0.79
N LYS A 123 2.14 3.17 1.35
CA LYS A 123 2.34 3.05 2.80
C LYS A 123 3.51 3.93 3.25
N LEU A 124 3.57 4.23 4.55
CA LEU A 124 4.73 4.91 5.16
C LEU A 124 6.04 4.13 4.93
N ASP A 125 5.97 2.82 4.78
CA ASP A 125 7.12 1.97 4.49
C ASP A 125 7.66 2.14 3.06
N ASP A 126 6.95 2.82 2.16
CA ASP A 126 7.40 3.05 0.79
C ASP A 126 8.37 4.24 0.65
N PHE A 127 8.41 5.14 1.63
CA PHE A 127 9.27 6.33 1.58
C PHE A 127 9.92 6.62 2.93
N GLN A 128 10.85 7.55 2.91
CA GLN A 128 11.42 8.21 4.08
C GLN A 128 11.38 9.72 3.85
N PHE A 129 11.43 10.48 4.93
CA PHE A 129 11.50 11.92 4.84
C PHE A 129 12.46 12.49 5.87
N THR A 130 12.98 13.68 5.60
CA THR A 130 13.87 14.41 6.52
C THR A 130 13.68 15.90 6.33
N VAL A 131 13.50 16.62 7.43
CA VAL A 131 13.63 18.08 7.44
C VAL A 131 15.12 18.38 7.41
N ASP A 132 15.66 18.55 6.21
CA ASP A 132 17.09 18.74 5.98
C ASP A 132 17.56 20.09 6.54
N LYS A 133 16.74 21.13 6.32
CA LYS A 133 16.94 22.47 6.84
C LYS A 133 15.67 22.98 7.51
N LEU A 134 15.80 23.50 8.73
CA LEU A 134 14.69 24.13 9.43
C LEU A 134 14.44 25.54 8.87
N ALA A 135 13.17 25.90 8.76
CA ALA A 135 12.73 27.25 8.51
C ALA A 135 13.01 28.13 9.73
N THR A 136 13.45 29.35 9.48
CA THR A 136 13.62 30.41 10.47
C THR A 136 12.81 31.63 10.05
N ALA A 137 12.85 32.71 10.82
CA ALA A 137 12.21 33.96 10.42
C ALA A 137 12.77 34.52 9.10
N ASP A 138 14.06 34.30 8.86
CA ASP A 138 14.77 34.90 7.72
C ASP A 138 14.93 33.96 6.54
N LYS A 139 14.77 32.64 6.75
CA LYS A 139 15.09 31.61 5.75
C LYS A 139 14.04 30.53 5.71
N GLU A 140 13.69 30.11 4.49
CA GLU A 140 12.89 28.91 4.28
C GLU A 140 13.64 27.66 4.73
N GLY A 141 12.88 26.69 5.21
CA GLY A 141 13.34 25.33 5.46
C GLY A 141 13.21 24.47 4.20
N LYS A 142 13.72 23.24 4.29
CA LYS A 142 13.66 22.23 3.22
C LYS A 142 13.27 20.89 3.82
N LEU A 143 12.22 20.30 3.27
CA LEU A 143 11.79 18.93 3.53
C LEU A 143 12.16 18.07 2.32
N VAL A 144 12.84 16.96 2.56
CA VAL A 144 13.19 15.98 1.54
C VAL A 144 12.35 14.74 1.77
N ILE A 145 11.68 14.27 0.72
CA ILE A 145 10.94 13.00 0.72
C ILE A 145 11.56 12.11 -0.36
N GLU A 146 11.95 10.90 0.03
CA GLU A 146 12.67 9.97 -0.83
C GLU A 146 11.98 8.61 -0.83
N ALA A 147 11.79 8.05 -2.02
CA ALA A 147 11.29 6.69 -2.17
C ALA A 147 12.32 5.69 -1.64
N LYS A 148 11.89 4.76 -0.78
CA LYS A 148 12.80 3.71 -0.31
C LYS A 148 13.14 2.76 -1.46
N PRO A 149 14.37 2.21 -1.53
CA PRO A 149 14.75 1.26 -2.57
C PRO A 149 13.83 0.02 -2.65
N THR A 150 13.26 -0.37 -1.51
CA THR A 150 12.33 -1.49 -1.38
C THR A 150 10.92 -1.20 -1.87
N SER A 151 10.57 0.07 -2.14
CA SER A 151 9.23 0.41 -2.62
C SER A 151 9.00 -0.16 -4.02
N LYS A 152 7.82 -0.76 -4.19
CA LYS A 152 7.34 -1.25 -5.49
C LYS A 152 6.49 -0.22 -6.24
N LEU A 153 6.12 0.89 -5.59
CA LEU A 153 5.12 1.83 -6.11
C LEU A 153 5.73 3.16 -6.55
N ILE A 154 6.79 3.61 -5.88
CA ILE A 154 7.38 4.93 -6.10
C ILE A 154 8.90 4.88 -6.25
N THR A 155 9.47 5.91 -6.88
CA THR A 155 10.92 6.11 -7.05
C THR A 155 11.26 7.60 -6.96
N GLY A 156 12.54 7.93 -6.92
CA GLY A 156 13.01 9.31 -6.93
C GLY A 156 12.83 10.05 -5.60
N THR A 157 12.94 11.37 -5.68
CA THR A 157 12.98 12.28 -4.54
C THR A 157 12.20 13.56 -4.87
N VAL A 158 11.50 14.12 -3.90
CA VAL A 158 10.95 15.47 -3.96
C VAL A 158 11.53 16.32 -2.83
N ILE A 159 11.83 17.57 -3.16
CA ILE A 159 12.25 18.60 -2.19
C ILE A 159 11.15 19.66 -2.13
N LEU A 160 10.63 19.88 -0.93
CA LEU A 160 9.57 20.83 -0.62
C LEU A 160 10.13 21.97 0.23
N ASP A 161 9.57 23.15 0.02
CA ASP A 161 9.97 24.36 0.73
C ASP A 161 9.08 24.53 1.96
N ILE A 162 9.70 24.67 3.12
CA ILE A 162 8.97 24.98 4.36
C ILE A 162 8.95 26.52 4.47
N PRO A 163 7.77 27.16 4.48
CA PRO A 163 7.66 28.61 4.61
C PRO A 163 8.38 29.16 5.84
N ARG A 164 8.83 30.41 5.75
CA ARG A 164 9.53 31.11 6.84
C ARG A 164 8.63 31.26 8.06
N LEU A 165 9.23 31.25 9.24
CA LEU A 165 8.51 31.47 10.48
C LEU A 165 8.09 32.94 10.61
N VAL A 166 6.79 33.22 10.68
CA VAL A 166 6.28 34.57 10.93
C VAL A 166 5.81 34.77 12.37
N VAL A 167 6.02 35.98 12.90
CA VAL A 167 5.73 36.32 14.31
C VAL A 167 4.22 36.24 14.64
N LYS A 168 3.35 36.41 13.63
CA LYS A 168 1.90 36.28 13.75
C LYS A 168 1.39 35.29 12.69
N PRO A 169 1.01 34.05 13.08
CA PRO A 169 0.46 33.06 12.17
C PRO A 169 -0.80 33.59 11.46
N THR A 170 -0.96 33.24 10.18
CA THR A 170 -2.22 33.38 9.42
C THR A 170 -2.73 31.99 9.07
N GLU A 171 -3.96 31.87 8.54
CA GLU A 171 -4.46 30.57 8.05
C GLU A 171 -3.54 29.94 6.99
N GLU A 172 -2.82 30.76 6.22
CA GLU A 172 -1.88 30.31 5.18
C GLU A 172 -0.45 30.07 5.70
N ASN A 173 -0.12 30.59 6.88
CA ASN A 173 1.19 30.44 7.54
C ASN A 173 1.02 29.96 8.97
N HIS A 174 0.80 28.65 9.13
CA HIS A 174 0.80 27.98 10.42
C HIS A 174 2.22 27.94 11.00
N ASN A 175 2.63 28.99 11.71
CA ASN A 175 3.79 28.88 12.60
C ASN A 175 3.28 28.30 13.89
N ILE A 176 3.41 26.98 14.02
CA ILE A 176 3.01 26.35 15.25
C ILE A 176 4.07 26.71 16.28
N ALA A 177 3.71 27.68 17.12
CA ALA A 177 4.60 28.33 18.07
C ALA A 177 5.17 27.30 19.06
N ASP A 178 6.47 27.08 18.93
CA ASP A 178 7.34 26.16 19.68
C ASP A 178 7.07 24.66 19.47
N ALA A 179 8.09 23.95 18.98
CA ALA A 179 8.06 22.50 18.75
C ALA A 179 7.71 21.72 20.03
N LYS A 180 8.07 22.24 21.21
CA LYS A 180 7.69 21.60 22.48
C LYS A 180 6.18 21.61 22.69
N LYS A 181 5.51 22.74 22.42
CA LYS A 181 4.05 22.87 22.62
C LYS A 181 3.30 21.89 21.71
N LEU A 182 3.74 21.75 20.47
CA LEU A 182 3.23 20.75 19.53
C LEU A 182 3.33 19.31 20.05
N LEU A 183 4.50 18.98 20.59
CA LEU A 183 4.74 17.67 21.18
C LEU A 183 3.87 17.45 22.41
N ASP A 184 3.70 18.45 23.27
CA ASP A 184 2.79 18.40 24.42
C ASP A 184 1.33 18.15 23.97
N GLU A 185 0.86 18.83 22.93
CA GLU A 185 -0.47 18.62 22.35
C GLU A 185 -0.63 17.22 21.74
N THR A 186 0.40 16.74 21.04
CA THR A 186 0.44 15.39 20.47
C THR A 186 0.40 14.32 21.56
N LEU A 187 1.18 14.48 22.64
CA LEU A 187 1.18 13.59 23.81
C LEU A 187 -0.20 13.55 24.48
N LYS A 188 -0.87 14.70 24.59
CA LYS A 188 -2.23 14.79 25.12
C LYS A 188 -3.22 14.02 24.24
N ASN A 189 -3.18 14.22 22.93
CA ASN A 189 -4.06 13.54 21.98
C ASN A 189 -3.84 12.02 21.97
N LEU A 190 -2.59 11.57 21.98
CA LEU A 190 -2.26 10.14 22.11
C LEU A 190 -2.80 9.54 23.40
N SER A 191 -2.72 10.28 24.53
CA SER A 191 -3.27 9.82 25.81
C SER A 191 -4.80 9.72 25.81
N ILE A 192 -5.49 10.62 25.09
CA ILE A 192 -6.94 10.55 24.89
C ILE A 192 -7.31 9.32 24.04
N LEU A 193 -6.58 9.07 22.95
CA LEU A 193 -6.76 7.91 22.09
C LEU A 193 -6.55 6.60 22.85
N GLU A 194 -5.50 6.51 23.66
CA GLU A 194 -5.24 5.37 24.55
C GLU A 194 -6.42 5.11 25.49
N SER A 195 -6.95 6.15 26.13
CA SER A 195 -8.09 6.04 27.03
C SER A 195 -9.36 5.55 26.31
N LYS A 196 -9.60 6.02 25.07
CA LYS A 196 -10.73 5.55 24.23
C LYS A 196 -10.58 4.07 23.86
N MET A 197 -9.36 3.62 23.53
CA MET A 197 -9.11 2.20 23.25
C MET A 197 -9.40 1.33 24.48
N ASP A 198 -8.98 1.77 25.67
CA ASP A 198 -9.28 1.06 26.92
C ASP A 198 -10.78 0.98 27.20
N SER A 199 -11.53 2.07 26.96
CA SER A 199 -12.98 2.07 27.06
C SER A 199 -13.63 1.09 26.07
N ASN A 200 -13.16 1.05 24.82
CA ASN A 200 -13.69 0.14 23.81
C ASN A 200 -13.42 -1.32 24.15
N ILE A 201 -12.21 -1.66 24.62
CA ILE A 201 -11.88 -3.02 25.07
C ILE A 201 -12.80 -3.43 26.23
N LYS A 202 -12.98 -2.57 27.25
CA LYS A 202 -13.90 -2.85 28.37
C LYS A 202 -15.34 -3.06 27.91
N ASN A 203 -15.79 -2.33 26.89
CA ASN A 203 -17.14 -2.52 26.33
C ASN A 203 -17.27 -3.85 25.60
N ILE A 204 -16.23 -4.28 24.87
CA ILE A 204 -16.17 -5.61 24.24
C ILE A 204 -16.22 -6.70 25.31
N GLU A 205 -15.40 -6.60 26.36
CA GLU A 205 -15.38 -7.56 27.46
C GLU A 205 -16.76 -7.69 28.16
N LYS A 206 -17.43 -6.55 28.38
CA LYS A 206 -18.80 -6.53 28.92
C LYS A 206 -19.80 -7.18 27.96
N TRP A 207 -19.69 -6.94 26.65
CA TRP A 207 -20.56 -7.55 25.67
C TRP A 207 -20.35 -9.07 25.63
N GLU A 208 -19.09 -9.53 25.59
CA GLU A 208 -18.73 -10.96 25.63
C GLU A 208 -19.29 -11.66 26.88
N ALA A 209 -19.20 -11.01 28.05
CA ALA A 209 -19.73 -11.56 29.31
C ALA A 209 -21.26 -11.70 29.35
N ASN A 210 -21.98 -10.95 28.51
CA ASN A 210 -23.45 -10.91 28.49
C ASN A 210 -24.05 -11.58 27.24
N THR A 211 -23.23 -12.16 26.37
CA THR A 211 -23.68 -12.84 25.16
C THR A 211 -23.51 -14.35 25.28
N SER A 212 -24.51 -15.11 24.84
CA SER A 212 -24.47 -16.58 24.79
C SER A 212 -24.05 -17.12 23.41
N ASP A 213 -23.79 -16.24 22.45
CA ASP A 213 -23.56 -16.59 21.06
C ASP A 213 -22.04 -16.65 20.76
N GLY A 214 -21.46 -17.85 20.86
CA GLY A 214 -20.03 -18.12 20.62
C GLY A 214 -19.60 -18.09 19.14
N GLY A 215 -20.29 -17.33 18.29
CA GLY A 215 -20.10 -17.27 16.85
C GLY A 215 -19.03 -16.29 16.36
N VAL A 216 -19.11 -15.94 15.07
CA VAL A 216 -18.21 -15.06 14.29
C VAL A 216 -17.81 -13.78 15.04
N PHE A 217 -18.75 -13.12 15.72
CA PHE A 217 -18.46 -11.90 16.49
C PHE A 217 -17.39 -12.06 17.58
N THR A 218 -17.16 -13.27 18.11
CA THR A 218 -16.10 -13.55 19.09
C THR A 218 -14.70 -13.51 18.46
N GLU A 219 -14.57 -14.01 17.22
CA GLU A 219 -13.34 -13.96 16.43
C GLU A 219 -13.00 -12.50 16.05
N GLU A 220 -13.97 -11.74 15.57
CA GLU A 220 -13.81 -10.31 15.28
C GLU A 220 -13.47 -9.50 16.55
N ALA A 221 -14.13 -9.76 17.68
CA ALA A 221 -13.83 -9.11 18.96
C ALA A 221 -12.39 -9.39 19.42
N LYS A 222 -11.92 -10.63 19.27
CA LYS A 222 -10.53 -11.00 19.55
C LYS A 222 -9.55 -10.24 18.65
N LYS A 223 -9.79 -10.19 17.33
CA LYS A 223 -8.96 -9.44 16.38
C LYS A 223 -8.89 -7.94 16.75
N ILE A 224 -10.02 -7.35 17.15
CA ILE A 224 -10.07 -5.95 17.58
C ILE A 224 -9.24 -5.73 18.86
N LYS A 225 -9.36 -6.60 19.86
CA LYS A 225 -8.57 -6.53 21.11
C LYS A 225 -7.06 -6.69 20.86
N ASP A 226 -6.69 -7.65 20.02
CA ASP A 226 -5.29 -7.90 19.66
C ASP A 226 -4.71 -6.69 18.90
N THR A 227 -5.44 -6.17 17.91
CA THR A 227 -5.03 -4.98 17.15
C THR A 227 -4.91 -3.76 18.06
N SER A 228 -5.89 -3.54 18.95
CA SER A 228 -5.88 -2.42 19.90
C SER A 228 -4.67 -2.49 20.84
N SER A 229 -4.33 -3.70 21.32
CA SER A 229 -3.16 -3.93 22.17
C SER A 229 -1.85 -3.62 21.45
N GLN A 230 -1.72 -4.06 20.20
CA GLN A 230 -0.54 -3.76 19.38
C GLN A 230 -0.39 -2.26 19.09
N VAL A 231 -1.50 -1.58 18.75
CA VAL A 231 -1.51 -0.12 18.53
C VAL A 231 -1.16 0.63 19.81
N LYS A 232 -1.73 0.24 20.95
CA LYS A 232 -1.45 0.82 22.26
C LYS A 232 0.03 0.67 22.63
N ALA A 233 0.64 -0.48 22.37
CA ALA A 233 2.07 -0.68 22.62
C ALA A 233 2.94 0.31 21.82
N LYS A 234 2.62 0.53 20.53
CA LYS A 234 3.31 1.50 19.68
C LYS A 234 3.11 2.94 20.17
N PHE A 235 1.89 3.31 20.56
CA PHE A 235 1.62 4.63 21.13
C PHE A 235 2.40 4.88 22.42
N LYS A 236 2.48 3.88 23.30
CA LYS A 236 3.26 3.98 24.54
C LYS A 236 4.75 4.17 24.26
N GLU A 237 5.29 3.41 23.31
CA GLU A 237 6.69 3.57 22.89
C GLU A 237 6.97 4.98 22.34
N ALA A 238 6.12 5.47 21.42
CA ALA A 238 6.25 6.81 20.85
C ALA A 238 6.14 7.89 21.92
N LYS A 239 5.15 7.78 22.82
CA LYS A 239 4.92 8.67 23.95
C LYS A 239 6.17 8.76 24.84
N THR A 240 6.72 7.62 25.26
CA THR A 240 7.92 7.59 26.10
C THR A 240 9.12 8.23 25.41
N LYS A 241 9.35 7.97 24.11
CA LYS A 241 10.45 8.59 23.36
C LYS A 241 10.30 10.12 23.29
N VAL A 242 9.09 10.60 23.00
CA VAL A 242 8.81 12.05 22.95
C VAL A 242 8.93 12.70 24.34
N GLU A 243 8.37 12.08 25.38
CA GLU A 243 8.46 12.59 26.76
C GLU A 243 9.91 12.75 27.21
N MET A 244 10.77 11.76 26.95
CA MET A 244 12.21 11.85 27.25
C MET A 244 12.89 12.97 26.46
N LEU A 245 12.50 13.14 25.19
CA LEU A 245 13.10 14.16 24.31
C LEU A 245 12.81 15.58 24.81
N ILE A 246 11.62 15.84 25.34
CA ILE A 246 11.19 17.18 25.78
C ILE A 246 11.36 17.43 27.29
N LYS A 247 11.75 16.41 28.06
CA LYS A 247 11.84 16.46 29.51
C LYS A 247 12.78 17.59 29.96
N ASP A 248 12.32 18.38 30.94
CA ASP A 248 13.04 19.49 31.57
C ASP A 248 13.51 20.60 30.61
N LYS A 249 12.98 20.62 29.38
CA LYS A 249 13.31 21.62 28.36
C LYS A 249 12.24 22.68 28.25
N THR A 250 12.66 23.92 28.03
CA THR A 250 11.77 25.03 27.69
C THR A 250 11.64 25.20 26.18
N LYS A 251 12.67 24.83 25.41
CA LYS A 251 12.73 24.84 23.95
C LYS A 251 13.55 23.65 23.44
N LEU A 252 13.32 23.26 22.19
CA LEU A 252 14.07 22.20 21.52
C LEU A 252 15.14 22.75 20.59
N SER A 253 16.26 22.02 20.48
CA SER A 253 17.29 22.25 19.46
C SER A 253 16.86 21.74 18.10
N ASP A 254 17.60 22.13 17.06
CA ASP A 254 17.36 21.69 15.69
C ASP A 254 17.45 20.15 15.55
N GLU A 255 18.45 19.53 16.19
CA GLU A 255 18.64 18.08 16.21
C GLU A 255 17.51 17.37 16.94
N GLU A 256 16.97 17.97 17.99
CA GLU A 256 15.86 17.45 18.77
C GLU A 256 14.56 17.51 17.97
N ILE A 257 14.31 18.59 17.23
CA ILE A 257 13.19 18.70 16.30
C ILE A 257 13.30 17.63 15.21
N LYS A 258 14.49 17.46 14.61
CA LYS A 258 14.74 16.42 13.61
C LYS A 258 14.52 15.01 14.17
N SER A 259 14.89 14.77 15.42
CA SER A 259 14.70 13.47 16.08
C SER A 259 13.23 13.23 16.41
N ALA A 260 12.50 14.27 16.83
CA ALA A 260 11.07 14.20 17.10
C ALA A 260 10.27 13.84 15.84
N ASN A 261 10.58 14.45 14.69
CA ASN A 261 9.97 14.13 13.38
C ASN A 261 10.18 12.68 12.91
N LYS A 262 11.11 11.92 13.52
CA LYS A 262 11.30 10.49 13.24
C LYS A 262 10.45 9.59 14.13
N ILE A 263 9.91 10.12 15.22
CA ILE A 263 9.10 9.39 16.20
C ILE A 263 7.61 9.52 15.87
N ILE A 264 7.20 10.72 15.47
CA ILE A 264 5.82 11.13 15.16
C ILE A 264 5.51 11.02 13.67
#